data_AF-A0A2G5U0V2-F1
#
_entry.id   AF-A0A2G5U0V2-F1
#
_cell.length_a   1.000
_cell.length_b   1.000
_cell.length_c   1.000
_cell.angle_alpha   90.00
_cell.angle_beta   90.00
_cell.angle_gamma   90.00
#
_symmetry.space_group_name_H-M   'P 1'
#
loop_
_entity.id
_entity.type
_entity.pdbx_description
1 polymer ?
#
loop_
_entity_poly.entity_id
_entity_poly.type
_entity_poly.pdbx_seq_one_letter_code
_entity_poly.pdbx_strand_id
1 'polypeptide(L)'
;MPFPILRTPLVVLSEVISLLEPNEIVTTSFCSEKVKRLLKRHYQQRKPSEWILGMSACELYGSVDIGTLSDNLRKHVLSAKQISVLDESQHKLVETNEYKRGFSSRSYPVLYFDDRVMGAKMVLDYASDLFNLDIYGLEIDRSGFWAIDWINNRQEKMLVHFEFNNNYSNWDGDEAMDHVLRNVRASDCYVFKNIVSDSFRFDGKLGPAYHLLINSNGNWVTLNNLMNFDFMKIIIEKSRFFASDVYSFLRHWRAGGSPRLTFLMLTFETDRHFENFEEELEFVEEGIVEQYRLSDGKIVQLRNGYSIQGMDGVKAVVHFQIHNFVMKTVMYLDETKALYIAKGGFDLPIDIGCILLILFLVFVVTSCTGPAVQYLQVTHLLCSPVQKTHSVLRTIITLIPLFVAIPTVILVFNGYVPNEYEKEISKEMILVVTGKNDTSFLMAAEEKIYDNSSGTFEYDIPARICTGFIFSAMFLSLIVVIVGFIKMQITMKKKTSISNQKSQKQLNLLLFVQFIFPFITIHIPFYVAFILPFADIEFSNLSSKLPYMFAWCPAINPMLVICMIKSIRDKLLNRKGTPVTGTTLTTSTHIFHVRSNTQVMK
;
A
#
# COMPACT_ATOMS: atom_id res chain seq x y z
N MET A 1 -7.57 -37.78 33.52
CA MET A 1 -6.36 -38.23 32.81
C MET A 1 -5.52 -37.02 32.43
N PRO A 2 -4.19 -37.02 32.54
CA PRO A 2 -3.37 -35.91 32.06
C PRO A 2 -3.41 -35.88 30.53
N PHE A 3 -3.82 -34.75 29.94
CA PHE A 3 -3.79 -34.53 28.49
C PHE A 3 -2.32 -34.63 27.99
N PRO A 4 -1.96 -35.64 27.18
CA PRO A 4 -0.57 -35.86 26.75
C PRO A 4 0.02 -34.65 26.01
N ILE A 5 -0.83 -33.90 25.30
CA ILE A 5 -0.43 -32.71 24.54
C ILE A 5 0.21 -31.64 25.43
N LEU A 6 -0.23 -31.51 26.69
CA LEU A 6 0.30 -30.53 27.67
C LEU A 6 1.69 -30.90 28.21
N ARG A 7 2.22 -32.07 27.85
CA ARG A 7 3.59 -32.50 28.19
C ARG A 7 4.57 -32.34 27.03
N THR A 8 4.11 -31.83 25.88
CA THR A 8 4.97 -31.61 24.71
C THR A 8 5.84 -30.35 24.92
N PRO A 9 7.00 -30.23 24.21
CA PRO A 9 7.86 -29.05 24.31
C PRO A 9 7.11 -27.76 23.97
N LEU A 10 7.51 -26.65 24.60
CA LEU A 10 6.85 -25.34 24.45
C LEU A 10 6.74 -24.89 22.97
N VAL A 11 7.73 -25.25 22.14
CA VAL A 11 7.74 -24.92 20.71
C VAL A 11 6.60 -25.64 19.98
N VAL A 12 6.38 -26.93 20.24
CA VAL A 12 5.29 -27.71 19.62
C VAL A 12 3.94 -27.20 20.08
N LEU A 13 3.80 -26.89 21.38
CA LEU A 13 2.60 -26.27 21.93
C LEU A 13 2.31 -24.91 21.28
N SER A 14 3.33 -24.10 21.08
CA SER A 14 3.20 -22.80 20.43
C SER A 14 2.69 -22.94 18.99
N GLU A 15 3.19 -23.92 18.25
CA GLU A 15 2.77 -24.18 16.87
C GLU A 15 1.30 -24.65 16.81
N VAL A 16 0.91 -25.53 17.74
CA VAL A 16 -0.48 -25.98 17.85
C VAL A 16 -1.41 -24.82 18.21
N ILE A 17 -1.01 -23.93 19.13
CA ILE A 17 -1.79 -22.75 19.50
C ILE A 17 -1.96 -21.79 18.32
N SER A 18 -0.93 -21.59 17.49
CA SER A 18 -1.04 -20.72 16.31
C SER A 18 -1.98 -21.26 15.22
N LEU A 19 -2.33 -22.55 15.26
CA LEU A 19 -3.30 -23.14 14.34
C LEU A 19 -4.76 -22.99 14.81
N LEU A 20 -4.98 -22.64 16.09
CA LEU A 20 -6.32 -22.53 16.65
C LEU A 20 -6.94 -21.16 16.35
N GLU A 21 -8.24 -21.17 16.08
CA GLU A 21 -9.02 -19.95 15.94
C GLU A 21 -9.35 -19.32 17.30
N PRO A 22 -9.63 -18.00 17.38
CA PRO A 22 -9.89 -17.32 18.65
C PRO A 22 -11.00 -17.96 19.51
N ASN A 23 -12.10 -18.41 18.91
CA ASN A 23 -13.20 -19.09 19.61
C ASN A 23 -12.80 -20.49 20.10
N GLU A 24 -11.93 -21.20 19.37
CA GLU A 24 -11.40 -22.51 19.77
C GLU A 24 -10.44 -22.36 20.95
N ILE A 25 -9.65 -21.29 20.98
CA ILE A 25 -8.76 -20.95 22.11
C ILE A 25 -9.57 -20.66 23.36
N VAL A 26 -10.62 -19.84 23.26
CA VAL A 26 -11.53 -19.59 24.40
C VAL A 26 -12.18 -20.90 24.85
N THR A 27 -12.69 -21.72 23.93
CA THR A 27 -13.28 -23.03 24.26
C THR A 27 -12.27 -23.95 24.96
N THR A 28 -11.05 -24.02 24.45
CA THR A 28 -9.96 -24.83 25.00
C THR A 28 -9.53 -24.36 26.38
N SER A 29 -9.58 -23.05 26.63
CA SER A 29 -9.28 -22.47 27.94
C SER A 29 -10.27 -22.92 29.03
N PHE A 30 -11.52 -23.22 28.67
CA PHE A 30 -12.53 -23.73 29.59
C PHE A 30 -12.34 -25.22 29.97
N CYS A 31 -11.44 -25.95 29.30
CA CYS A 31 -11.21 -27.38 29.57
C CYS A 31 -10.47 -27.62 30.90
N SER A 32 -9.55 -26.74 31.28
CA SER A 32 -8.90 -26.79 32.61
C SER A 32 -8.13 -25.52 32.94
N GLU A 33 -7.98 -25.25 34.23
CA GLU A 33 -7.20 -24.12 34.74
C GLU A 33 -5.71 -24.17 34.30
N LYS A 34 -5.14 -25.36 34.14
CA LYS A 34 -3.76 -25.51 33.63
C LYS A 34 -3.64 -25.06 32.17
N VAL A 35 -4.61 -25.39 31.33
CA VAL A 35 -4.66 -25.00 29.93
C VAL A 35 -4.89 -23.49 29.80
N LYS A 36 -5.83 -22.93 30.58
CA LYS A 36 -6.06 -21.48 30.63
C LYS A 36 -4.78 -20.70 30.94
N ARG A 37 -4.03 -21.10 31.98
CA ARG A 37 -2.76 -20.45 32.35
C ARG A 37 -1.70 -20.57 31.26
N LEU A 38 -1.65 -21.69 30.55
CA LEU A 38 -0.72 -21.92 29.45
C LEU A 38 -1.02 -21.00 28.27
N LEU A 39 -2.29 -20.91 27.85
CA LEU A 39 -2.75 -20.02 26.78
C LEU A 39 -2.53 -18.54 27.14
N LYS A 40 -2.90 -18.15 28.36
CA LYS A 40 -2.67 -16.80 28.88
C LYS A 40 -1.19 -16.43 28.83
N ARG A 41 -0.31 -17.30 29.34
CA ARG A 41 1.15 -17.06 29.31
C ARG A 41 1.67 -16.96 27.88
N HIS A 42 1.14 -17.76 26.96
CA HIS A 42 1.50 -17.71 25.55
C HIS A 42 1.22 -16.32 24.96
N TYR A 43 -0.01 -15.79 25.09
CA TYR A 43 -0.36 -14.48 24.53
C TYR A 43 0.22 -13.29 25.29
N GLN A 44 0.58 -13.46 26.56
CA GLN A 44 1.41 -12.47 27.27
C GLN A 44 2.82 -12.35 26.67
N GLN A 45 3.40 -13.46 26.21
CA GLN A 45 4.73 -13.49 25.59
C GLN A 45 4.70 -13.19 24.09
N ARG A 46 3.61 -13.56 23.42
CA ARG A 46 3.39 -13.43 21.98
C ARG A 46 2.05 -12.74 21.75
N LYS A 47 2.01 -11.44 22.08
CA LYS A 47 0.80 -10.64 21.89
C LYS A 47 0.43 -10.67 20.40
N PRO A 48 -0.82 -11.05 20.05
CA PRO A 48 -1.23 -11.12 18.65
C PRO A 48 -1.47 -9.70 18.16
N SER A 49 -0.47 -9.10 17.51
CA SER A 49 -0.46 -7.68 17.14
C SER A 49 -1.54 -7.30 16.14
N GLU A 50 -2.02 -8.26 15.35
CA GLU A 50 -3.07 -8.05 14.34
C GLU A 50 -4.48 -8.21 14.91
N TRP A 51 -4.63 -8.78 16.11
CA TRP A 51 -5.93 -9.09 16.67
C TRP A 51 -6.54 -7.88 17.40
N ILE A 52 -7.79 -7.60 17.06
CA ILE A 52 -8.60 -6.56 17.70
C ILE A 52 -9.72 -7.21 18.51
N LEU A 53 -9.95 -6.70 19.72
CA LEU A 53 -11.01 -7.17 20.61
C LEU A 53 -12.22 -6.24 20.51
N GLY A 54 -13.35 -6.76 20.04
CA GLY A 54 -14.63 -6.07 20.00
C GLY A 54 -15.54 -6.50 21.16
N MET A 55 -16.33 -5.56 21.67
CA MET A 55 -17.43 -5.82 22.60
C MET A 55 -18.74 -5.36 21.98
N SER A 56 -19.77 -6.21 22.04
CA SER A 56 -21.16 -5.81 21.85
C SER A 56 -21.89 -5.89 23.20
N ALA A 57 -22.48 -4.80 23.68
CA ALA A 57 -23.32 -4.78 24.89
C ALA A 57 -24.73 -4.32 24.52
N CYS A 58 -25.63 -5.29 24.31
CA CYS A 58 -27.00 -5.06 23.87
C CYS A 58 -28.00 -5.68 24.87
N GLU A 59 -29.28 -5.34 24.73
CA GLU A 59 -30.33 -5.69 25.68
C GLU A 59 -30.43 -7.21 25.93
N LEU A 60 -30.26 -7.98 24.85
CA LEU A 60 -30.47 -9.43 24.83
C LEU A 60 -29.17 -10.24 25.07
N TYR A 61 -27.99 -9.64 24.91
CA TYR A 61 -26.71 -10.31 25.10
C TYR A 61 -25.54 -9.34 25.20
N GLY A 62 -24.52 -9.73 25.97
CA GLY A 62 -23.16 -9.20 25.84
C GLY A 62 -22.30 -10.19 25.07
N SER A 63 -21.55 -9.77 24.07
CA SER A 63 -20.62 -10.66 23.36
C SER A 63 -19.26 -10.03 23.15
N VAL A 64 -18.27 -10.90 23.04
CA VAL A 64 -16.91 -10.56 22.69
C VAL A 64 -16.57 -11.21 21.37
N ASP A 65 -15.94 -10.46 20.50
CA ASP A 65 -15.45 -10.90 19.20
C ASP A 65 -13.98 -10.54 19.02
N ILE A 66 -13.30 -11.32 18.18
CA ILE A 66 -11.92 -11.09 17.78
C ILE A 66 -11.85 -11.13 16.26
N GLY A 67 -11.18 -10.14 15.68
CA GLY A 67 -10.92 -10.06 14.25
C GLY A 67 -9.54 -9.46 13.98
N THR A 68 -9.26 -9.18 12.72
CA THR A 68 -8.10 -8.43 12.27
C THR A 68 -8.54 -7.11 11.62
N LEU A 69 -7.63 -6.15 11.47
CA LEU A 69 -7.94 -4.88 10.79
C LEU A 69 -8.33 -5.07 9.32
N SER A 70 -7.87 -6.16 8.68
CA SER A 70 -8.15 -6.49 7.28
C SER A 70 -9.40 -7.34 7.05
N ASP A 71 -9.93 -8.00 8.10
CA ASP A 71 -11.06 -8.91 7.97
C ASP A 71 -12.40 -8.21 8.28
N ASN A 72 -13.31 -8.23 7.31
CA ASN A 72 -14.70 -7.80 7.51
C ASN A 72 -15.52 -8.74 8.42
N LEU A 73 -14.99 -9.92 8.77
CA LEU A 73 -15.70 -10.94 9.53
C LEU A 73 -15.05 -11.13 10.90
N ARG A 74 -15.57 -10.44 11.92
CA ARG A 74 -15.15 -10.69 13.30
C ARG A 74 -15.73 -12.01 13.81
N LYS A 75 -14.94 -12.79 14.53
CA LYS A 75 -15.36 -14.07 15.09
C LYS A 75 -15.81 -13.89 16.53
N HIS A 76 -17.06 -14.23 16.84
CA HIS A 76 -17.53 -14.28 18.21
C HIS A 76 -16.79 -15.36 19.00
N VAL A 77 -16.22 -14.97 20.14
CA VAL A 77 -15.39 -15.87 20.96
C VAL A 77 -16.05 -16.26 22.27
N LEU A 78 -16.91 -15.40 22.83
CA LEU A 78 -17.60 -15.63 24.09
C LEU A 78 -18.84 -14.73 24.18
N SER A 79 -19.92 -15.22 24.78
CA SER A 79 -21.06 -14.36 25.09
C SER A 79 -21.68 -14.64 26.45
N ALA A 80 -22.32 -13.60 26.98
CA ALA A 80 -23.16 -13.59 28.16
C ALA A 80 -24.61 -13.36 27.73
N LYS A 81 -25.52 -14.25 28.14
CA LYS A 81 -26.96 -14.12 27.93
C LYS A 81 -27.70 -14.12 29.26
N GLN A 82 -28.90 -13.57 29.27
CA GLN A 82 -29.77 -13.67 30.44
C GLN A 82 -30.29 -15.10 30.57
N ILE A 83 -30.34 -15.62 31.81
CA ILE A 83 -30.77 -16.99 32.08
C ILE A 83 -32.23 -17.26 31.66
N SER A 84 -33.09 -16.23 31.63
CA SER A 84 -34.49 -16.32 31.20
C SER A 84 -34.66 -16.70 29.72
N VAL A 85 -33.63 -16.47 28.89
CA VAL A 85 -33.63 -16.79 27.45
C VAL A 85 -33.15 -18.22 27.19
N LEU A 86 -32.84 -18.97 28.25
CA LEU A 86 -32.35 -20.34 28.17
C LEU A 86 -33.46 -21.31 27.75
N ASP A 87 -33.36 -21.85 26.54
CA ASP A 87 -34.14 -23.03 26.12
C ASP A 87 -33.41 -24.29 26.61
N GLU A 88 -33.91 -24.89 27.70
CA GLU A 88 -33.34 -26.08 28.34
C GLU A 88 -33.36 -27.32 27.42
N SER A 89 -34.13 -27.29 26.32
CA SER A 89 -34.24 -28.42 25.39
C SER A 89 -33.06 -28.56 24.42
N GLN A 90 -32.22 -27.53 24.25
CA GLN A 90 -31.25 -27.48 23.14
C GLN A 90 -29.78 -27.76 23.53
N HIS A 91 -29.39 -27.79 24.81
CA HIS A 91 -27.97 -27.84 25.17
C HIS A 91 -27.66 -28.75 26.37
N LYS A 92 -26.59 -29.56 26.28
CA LYS A 92 -25.98 -30.22 27.46
C LYS A 92 -25.30 -29.15 28.29
N LEU A 93 -26.01 -28.63 29.29
CA LEU A 93 -25.51 -27.59 30.17
C LEU A 93 -24.53 -28.15 31.19
N VAL A 94 -23.45 -27.41 31.45
CA VAL A 94 -22.56 -27.67 32.59
C VAL A 94 -22.82 -26.59 33.63
N GLU A 95 -23.28 -27.02 34.80
CA GLU A 95 -23.52 -26.12 35.93
C GLU A 95 -22.19 -25.82 36.64
N THR A 96 -21.92 -24.55 36.85
CA THR A 96 -20.85 -24.08 37.74
C THR A 96 -21.49 -23.30 38.88
N ASN A 97 -20.81 -23.15 40.02
CA ASN A 97 -21.39 -22.53 41.22
C ASN A 97 -21.84 -21.05 41.04
N GLU A 98 -21.56 -20.42 39.89
CA GLU A 98 -21.84 -18.99 39.63
C GLU A 98 -22.67 -18.72 38.36
N TYR A 99 -22.67 -19.62 37.36
CA TYR A 99 -23.40 -19.45 36.09
C TYR A 99 -23.63 -20.79 35.38
N LYS A 100 -24.60 -20.84 34.46
CA LYS A 100 -24.82 -21.98 33.55
C LYS A 100 -24.02 -21.79 32.25
N ARG A 101 -23.47 -22.88 31.71
CA ARG A 101 -22.68 -22.86 30.46
C ARG A 101 -23.34 -23.68 29.36
N GLY A 102 -23.45 -23.08 28.18
CA GLY A 102 -23.83 -23.74 26.92
C GLY A 102 -22.88 -23.38 25.78
N PHE A 103 -23.27 -23.75 24.56
CA PHE A 103 -22.57 -23.42 23.33
C PHE A 103 -23.55 -22.80 22.34
N SER A 104 -23.12 -21.81 21.58
CA SER A 104 -23.90 -21.25 20.48
C SER A 104 -23.92 -22.22 19.30
N SER A 105 -24.92 -22.10 18.43
CA SER A 105 -24.96 -22.80 17.13
C SER A 105 -23.76 -22.47 16.23
N ARG A 106 -23.06 -21.37 16.51
CA ARG A 106 -21.81 -20.95 15.85
C ARG A 106 -20.55 -21.42 16.59
N SER A 107 -20.65 -22.43 17.46
CA SER A 107 -19.51 -23.12 18.10
C SER A 107 -18.61 -22.23 18.97
N TYR A 108 -19.20 -21.29 19.71
CA TYR A 108 -18.51 -20.54 20.76
C TYR A 108 -19.24 -20.68 22.11
N PRO A 109 -18.56 -20.57 23.25
CA PRO A 109 -19.19 -20.72 24.57
C PRO A 109 -20.18 -19.60 24.88
N VAL A 110 -21.28 -19.95 25.53
CA VAL A 110 -22.31 -19.01 26.01
C VAL A 110 -22.48 -19.22 27.50
N LEU A 111 -22.35 -18.14 28.26
CA LEU A 111 -22.54 -18.11 29.70
C LEU A 111 -23.88 -17.45 30.02
N TYR A 112 -24.65 -18.06 30.91
CA TYR A 112 -25.97 -17.56 31.29
C TYR A 112 -25.93 -17.01 32.72
N PHE A 113 -26.32 -15.74 32.87
CA PHE A 113 -26.27 -15.01 34.13
C PHE A 113 -27.65 -14.46 34.50
N ASP A 114 -27.88 -14.26 35.80
CA ASP A 114 -29.02 -13.50 36.33
C ASP A 114 -28.83 -12.01 36.06
N ASP A 115 -27.65 -11.47 36.43
CA ASP A 115 -27.23 -10.11 36.12
C ASP A 115 -26.48 -10.07 34.78
N ARG A 116 -27.15 -9.53 33.75
CA ARG A 116 -26.58 -9.40 32.40
C ARG A 116 -25.36 -8.48 32.34
N VAL A 117 -25.34 -7.41 33.14
CA VAL A 117 -24.25 -6.41 33.12
C VAL A 117 -23.02 -7.05 33.74
N MET A 118 -23.18 -7.74 34.86
CA MET A 118 -22.11 -8.55 35.46
C MET A 118 -21.59 -9.60 34.47
N GLY A 119 -22.50 -10.32 33.81
CA GLY A 119 -22.14 -11.33 32.81
C GLY A 119 -21.32 -10.76 31.65
N ALA A 120 -21.76 -9.64 31.08
CA ALA A 120 -21.06 -8.94 29.99
C ALA A 120 -19.65 -8.47 30.42
N LYS A 121 -19.51 -7.91 31.63
CA LYS A 121 -18.21 -7.54 32.19
C LYS A 121 -17.30 -8.76 32.36
N MET A 122 -17.83 -9.86 32.90
CA MET A 122 -17.06 -11.09 33.13
C MET A 122 -16.55 -11.71 31.83
N VAL A 123 -17.38 -11.83 30.79
CA VAL A 123 -16.94 -12.41 29.52
C VAL A 123 -15.88 -11.56 28.84
N LEU A 124 -15.99 -10.23 28.96
CA LEU A 124 -14.99 -9.32 28.43
C LEU A 124 -13.67 -9.40 29.20
N ASP A 125 -13.71 -9.32 30.54
CA ASP A 125 -12.51 -9.44 31.36
C ASP A 125 -11.81 -10.77 31.14
N TYR A 126 -12.58 -11.85 30.97
CA TYR A 126 -12.05 -13.16 30.63
C TYR A 126 -11.26 -13.14 29.31
N ALA A 127 -11.85 -12.61 28.24
CA ALA A 127 -11.22 -12.58 26.92
C ALA A 127 -10.02 -11.63 26.88
N SER A 128 -10.16 -10.42 27.43
CA SER A 128 -9.09 -9.43 27.53
C SER A 128 -7.89 -9.99 28.31
N ASP A 129 -8.12 -10.66 29.43
CA ASP A 129 -7.07 -11.29 30.24
C ASP A 129 -6.41 -12.49 29.54
N LEU A 130 -7.19 -13.29 28.81
CA LEU A 130 -6.68 -14.47 28.10
C LEU A 130 -5.76 -14.08 26.93
N PHE A 131 -6.12 -13.06 26.17
CA PHE A 131 -5.39 -12.62 24.98
C PHE A 131 -4.43 -11.46 25.22
N ASN A 132 -4.45 -10.85 26.41
CA ASN A 132 -3.68 -9.67 26.75
C ASN A 132 -3.96 -8.48 25.80
N LEU A 133 -5.25 -8.28 25.50
CA LEU A 133 -5.75 -7.27 24.57
C LEU A 133 -6.64 -6.24 25.30
N ASP A 134 -6.47 -4.97 24.96
CA ASP A 134 -7.41 -3.91 25.32
C ASP A 134 -8.60 -3.92 24.36
N ILE A 135 -9.69 -3.28 24.77
CA ILE A 135 -10.89 -3.18 23.95
C ILE A 135 -10.60 -2.19 22.84
N TYR A 136 -10.71 -2.68 21.60
CA TYR A 136 -10.50 -1.89 20.39
C TYR A 136 -11.80 -1.23 19.95
N GLY A 137 -12.90 -1.98 19.96
CA GLY A 137 -14.20 -1.54 19.45
C GLY A 137 -15.34 -1.82 20.42
N LEU A 138 -16.29 -0.89 20.48
CA LEU A 138 -17.50 -1.03 21.29
C LEU A 138 -18.75 -0.80 20.43
N GLU A 139 -19.65 -1.76 20.48
CA GLU A 139 -20.99 -1.72 19.87
C GLU A 139 -22.02 -1.79 21.00
N ILE A 140 -22.94 -0.83 21.07
CA ILE A 140 -23.97 -0.80 22.11
C ILE A 140 -25.33 -0.44 21.54
N ASP A 141 -26.39 -0.83 22.25
CA ASP A 141 -27.72 -0.25 22.09
C ASP A 141 -28.05 0.65 23.28
N ARG A 142 -29.30 1.15 23.33
CA ARG A 142 -29.78 2.05 24.41
C ARG A 142 -29.67 1.45 25.81
N SER A 143 -29.62 0.14 25.95
CA SER A 143 -29.47 -0.52 27.25
C SER A 143 -28.00 -0.72 27.64
N GLY A 144 -27.09 -0.58 26.69
CA GLY A 144 -25.66 -0.84 26.83
C GLY A 144 -24.81 0.38 27.16
N PHE A 145 -25.38 1.59 27.30
CA PHE A 145 -24.58 2.82 27.49
C PHE A 145 -23.65 2.77 28.72
N TRP A 146 -24.02 2.01 29.76
CA TRP A 146 -23.18 1.76 30.95
C TRP A 146 -21.78 1.24 30.60
N ALA A 147 -21.63 0.57 29.45
CA ALA A 147 -20.36 0.01 29.02
C ALA A 147 -19.31 1.10 28.76
N ILE A 148 -19.73 2.30 28.36
CA ILE A 148 -18.83 3.45 28.14
C ILE A 148 -18.13 3.82 29.44
N ASP A 149 -18.91 4.08 30.51
CA ASP A 149 -18.37 4.42 31.82
C ASP A 149 -17.48 3.30 32.37
N TRP A 150 -17.89 2.05 32.20
CA TRP A 150 -17.11 0.93 32.67
C TRP A 150 -15.76 0.80 31.95
N ILE A 151 -15.74 0.93 30.62
CA ILE A 151 -14.52 0.84 29.81
C ILE A 151 -13.59 2.01 30.11
N ASN A 152 -14.12 3.22 30.19
CA ASN A 152 -13.35 4.44 30.51
C ASN A 152 -12.66 4.34 31.87
N ASN A 153 -13.24 3.63 32.84
CA ASN A 153 -12.62 3.39 34.15
C ASN A 153 -11.66 2.19 34.15
N ARG A 154 -11.81 1.27 33.20
CA ARG A 154 -11.04 0.02 33.14
C ARG A 154 -9.72 0.17 32.39
N GLN A 155 -9.70 0.91 31.28
CA GLN A 155 -8.52 1.06 30.42
C GLN A 155 -8.22 2.54 30.14
N GLU A 156 -6.94 2.91 30.16
CA GLU A 156 -6.51 4.27 29.82
C GLU A 156 -6.58 4.53 28.32
N LYS A 157 -6.40 3.48 27.51
CA LYS A 157 -6.42 3.57 26.05
C LYS A 157 -7.84 3.79 25.54
N MET A 158 -8.03 4.85 24.76
CA MET A 158 -9.29 5.14 24.09
C MET A 158 -9.69 4.01 23.14
N LEU A 159 -11.00 3.89 22.92
CA LEU A 159 -11.51 3.03 21.86
C LEU A 159 -11.01 3.54 20.51
N VAL A 160 -10.93 2.65 19.53
CA VAL A 160 -10.66 3.05 18.16
C VAL A 160 -11.99 3.18 17.42
N HIS A 161 -12.89 2.22 17.60
CA HIS A 161 -14.19 2.18 16.94
C HIS A 161 -15.35 2.18 17.92
N PHE A 162 -16.36 3.01 17.67
CA PHE A 162 -17.58 3.04 18.46
C PHE A 162 -18.83 3.04 17.59
N GLU A 163 -19.81 2.21 17.96
CA GLU A 163 -21.09 2.09 17.28
C GLU A 163 -22.26 2.09 18.27
N PHE A 164 -23.24 2.98 18.03
CA PHE A 164 -24.47 3.09 18.81
C PHE A 164 -25.68 2.71 17.95
N ASN A 165 -26.16 1.49 18.15
CA ASN A 165 -27.24 0.85 17.40
C ASN A 165 -28.62 1.16 17.96
N ASN A 166 -29.60 1.26 17.05
CA ASN A 166 -31.00 1.36 17.44
C ASN A 166 -31.51 0.04 18.02
N ASN A 167 -32.39 0.13 19.03
CA ASN A 167 -33.17 -1.01 19.51
C ASN A 167 -34.61 -0.92 18.99
N TYR A 168 -35.33 -2.04 18.90
CA TYR A 168 -36.70 -2.15 18.40
C TYR A 168 -37.76 -1.54 19.35
N SER A 169 -37.38 -1.08 20.55
CA SER A 169 -38.29 -0.56 21.57
C SER A 169 -38.52 0.97 21.48
N ASN A 170 -39.77 1.39 21.43
CA ASN A 170 -40.26 2.78 21.29
C ASN A 170 -40.05 3.71 22.52
N TRP A 171 -39.10 3.43 23.41
CA TRP A 171 -38.87 4.28 24.59
C TRP A 171 -37.90 5.42 24.26
N ASP A 172 -38.14 6.62 24.81
CA ASP A 172 -37.33 7.84 24.72
C ASP A 172 -35.81 7.54 24.78
N GLY A 173 -35.12 7.75 23.66
CA GLY A 173 -33.69 7.45 23.49
C GLY A 173 -32.78 8.63 23.81
N ASP A 174 -33.34 9.77 24.21
CA ASP A 174 -32.63 11.04 24.33
C ASP A 174 -31.60 11.02 25.47
N GLU A 175 -31.96 10.48 26.64
CA GLU A 175 -31.05 10.37 27.80
C GLU A 175 -29.83 9.50 27.47
N ALA A 176 -30.07 8.33 26.85
CA ALA A 176 -29.00 7.45 26.43
C ALA A 176 -28.11 8.10 25.36
N MET A 177 -28.69 8.80 24.39
CA MET A 177 -27.93 9.53 23.38
C MET A 177 -27.08 10.66 23.99
N ASP A 178 -27.66 11.50 24.86
CA ASP A 178 -26.91 12.58 25.52
C ASP A 178 -25.74 12.03 26.33
N HIS A 179 -26.00 10.98 27.13
CA HIS A 179 -24.96 10.32 27.90
C HIS A 179 -23.85 9.75 27.01
N VAL A 180 -24.20 9.06 25.92
CA VAL A 180 -23.23 8.52 24.96
C VAL A 180 -22.39 9.65 24.38
N LEU A 181 -23.01 10.68 23.81
CA LEU A 181 -22.33 11.79 23.15
C LEU A 181 -21.36 12.54 24.10
N ARG A 182 -21.68 12.64 25.39
CA ARG A 182 -20.82 13.31 26.37
C ARG A 182 -19.65 12.47 26.88
N ASN A 183 -19.79 11.14 26.88
CA ASN A 183 -18.85 10.25 27.58
C ASN A 183 -18.05 9.34 26.65
N VAL A 184 -18.48 9.13 25.40
CA VAL A 184 -17.77 8.26 24.48
C VAL A 184 -16.41 8.85 24.09
N ARG A 185 -15.39 7.99 24.07
CA ARG A 185 -14.00 8.35 23.74
C ARG A 185 -13.43 7.35 22.76
N ALA A 186 -13.57 7.66 21.47
CA ALA A 186 -12.95 6.93 20.37
C ALA A 186 -11.99 7.82 19.57
N SER A 187 -10.90 7.24 19.04
CA SER A 187 -9.87 7.96 18.29
C SER A 187 -10.08 7.96 16.78
N ASP A 188 -10.76 6.93 16.25
CA ASP A 188 -10.92 6.75 14.80
C ASP A 188 -12.37 6.96 14.36
N CYS A 189 -13.31 6.12 14.79
CA CYS A 189 -14.64 6.07 14.17
C CYS A 189 -15.80 6.11 15.17
N TYR A 190 -16.82 6.92 14.86
CA TYR A 190 -18.08 7.06 15.59
C TYR A 190 -19.25 6.79 14.64
N VAL A 191 -20.08 5.80 14.97
CA VAL A 191 -21.25 5.42 14.17
C VAL A 191 -22.51 5.54 15.03
N PHE A 192 -23.44 6.41 14.63
CA PHE A 192 -24.72 6.61 15.31
C PHE A 192 -25.86 6.16 14.40
N LYS A 193 -26.59 5.12 14.82
CA LYS A 193 -27.79 4.59 14.14
C LYS A 193 -29.07 4.79 14.96
N ASN A 194 -28.97 5.32 16.18
CA ASN A 194 -30.14 5.55 17.04
C ASN A 194 -31.05 6.66 16.52
N ILE A 195 -32.32 6.56 16.92
CA ILE A 195 -33.35 7.57 16.67
C ILE A 195 -33.66 8.28 17.99
N VAL A 196 -33.46 9.59 18.01
CA VAL A 196 -33.82 10.50 19.11
C VAL A 196 -35.13 11.24 18.81
N SER A 197 -35.70 11.88 19.83
CA SER A 197 -36.86 12.75 19.68
C SER A 197 -36.56 13.97 18.80
N ASP A 198 -37.60 14.56 18.20
CA ASP A 198 -37.46 15.80 17.42
C ASP A 198 -37.02 17.01 18.26
N SER A 199 -37.26 16.97 19.57
CA SER A 199 -36.86 18.00 20.53
C SER A 199 -35.42 17.85 21.01
N PHE A 200 -34.78 16.70 20.77
CA PHE A 200 -33.41 16.44 21.22
C PHE A 200 -32.43 17.46 20.64
N ARG A 201 -31.60 18.04 21.50
CA ARG A 201 -30.51 18.94 21.11
C ARG A 201 -29.27 18.59 21.92
N PHE A 202 -28.12 18.71 21.28
CA PHE A 202 -26.83 18.48 21.91
C PHE A 202 -26.04 19.78 21.90
N ASP A 203 -25.40 20.12 23.01
CA ASP A 203 -24.60 21.34 23.18
C ASP A 203 -23.13 21.04 23.56
N GLY A 204 -22.76 19.76 23.62
CA GLY A 204 -21.41 19.33 23.92
C GLY A 204 -20.47 19.36 22.71
N LYS A 205 -19.27 18.83 22.92
CA LYS A 205 -18.23 18.70 21.89
C LYS A 205 -18.01 17.23 21.55
N LEU A 206 -17.65 16.95 20.30
CA LEU A 206 -17.31 15.62 19.81
C LEU A 206 -15.99 15.68 19.04
N GLY A 207 -15.23 14.60 19.14
CA GLY A 207 -13.87 14.51 18.61
C GLY A 207 -12.82 14.99 19.63
N PRO A 208 -11.53 15.03 19.23
CA PRO A 208 -11.01 14.75 17.89
C PRO A 208 -11.13 13.29 17.46
N ALA A 209 -11.54 13.02 16.21
CA ALA A 209 -11.42 11.69 15.60
C ALA A 209 -11.26 11.74 14.08
N TYR A 210 -11.18 10.58 13.41
CA TYR A 210 -11.10 10.49 11.96
C TYR A 210 -12.50 10.58 11.31
N HIS A 211 -13.44 9.72 11.72
CA HIS A 211 -14.73 9.54 11.06
C HIS A 211 -15.93 9.64 12.00
N LEU A 212 -16.92 10.44 11.60
CA LEU A 212 -18.25 10.51 12.18
C LEU A 212 -19.29 10.11 11.13
N LEU A 213 -20.15 9.15 11.46
CA LEU A 213 -21.29 8.72 10.65
C LEU A 213 -22.57 8.73 11.46
N ILE A 214 -23.57 9.49 11.01
CA ILE A 214 -24.93 9.51 11.56
C ILE A 214 -25.87 8.97 10.48
N ASN A 215 -26.34 7.72 10.63
CA ASN A 215 -26.92 6.89 9.55
C ASN A 215 -28.46 6.75 9.63
N SER A 216 -29.16 7.49 10.51
CA SER A 216 -30.59 7.25 10.71
C SER A 216 -31.43 8.49 11.01
N ASN A 217 -30.92 9.39 11.85
CA ASN A 217 -31.61 10.65 12.15
C ASN A 217 -30.60 11.74 12.56
N GLY A 218 -30.16 12.55 11.59
CA GLY A 218 -29.30 13.71 11.80
C GLY A 218 -30.06 15.01 12.10
N ASN A 219 -31.37 14.96 12.32
CA ASN A 219 -32.24 16.13 12.54
C ASN A 219 -31.85 17.01 13.73
N TRP A 220 -31.17 16.44 14.74
CA TRP A 220 -30.74 17.12 15.96
C TRP A 220 -29.42 17.88 15.80
N VAL A 221 -28.65 17.60 14.75
CA VAL A 221 -27.38 18.29 14.51
C VAL A 221 -27.65 19.70 14.02
N THR A 222 -27.25 20.68 14.82
CA THR A 222 -27.37 22.09 14.48
C THR A 222 -26.11 22.60 13.76
N LEU A 223 -26.19 23.79 13.17
CA LEU A 223 -25.03 24.46 12.55
C LEU A 223 -23.89 24.65 13.56
N ASN A 224 -24.23 25.03 14.79
CA ASN A 224 -23.26 25.17 15.87
C ASN A 224 -22.60 23.84 16.22
N ASN A 225 -23.32 22.72 16.17
CA ASN A 225 -22.70 21.41 16.37
C ASN A 225 -21.71 21.11 15.26
N LEU A 226 -22.12 21.29 14.00
CA LEU A 226 -21.27 21.02 12.84
C LEU A 226 -19.96 21.83 12.86
N MET A 227 -20.03 23.11 13.23
CA MET A 227 -18.84 23.98 13.37
C MET A 227 -17.93 23.57 14.54
N ASN A 228 -18.49 22.96 15.60
CA ASN A 228 -17.74 22.56 16.80
C ASN A 228 -17.18 21.12 16.73
N PHE A 229 -17.65 20.30 15.80
CA PHE A 229 -17.20 18.92 15.63
C PHE A 229 -15.79 18.87 15.06
N ASP A 230 -14.90 18.09 15.71
CA ASP A 230 -13.50 17.95 15.32
C ASP A 230 -13.25 16.58 14.68
N PHE A 231 -13.59 16.45 13.40
CA PHE A 231 -13.44 15.22 12.62
C PHE A 231 -12.85 15.49 11.25
N MET A 232 -12.14 14.51 10.70
CA MET A 232 -11.65 14.57 9.31
C MET A 232 -12.76 14.26 8.31
N LYS A 233 -13.64 13.30 8.62
CA LYS A 233 -14.71 12.85 7.73
C LYS A 233 -16.04 12.83 8.47
N ILE A 234 -16.97 13.68 8.06
CA ILE A 234 -18.33 13.76 8.63
C ILE A 234 -19.36 13.34 7.59
N ILE A 235 -20.22 12.40 7.95
CA ILE A 235 -21.40 12.00 7.16
C ILE A 235 -22.63 12.08 8.05
N ILE A 236 -23.60 12.88 7.63
CA ILE A 236 -24.86 13.09 8.36
C ILE A 236 -26.03 12.80 7.41
N GLU A 237 -26.81 11.79 7.73
CA GLU A 237 -28.02 11.45 7.00
C GLU A 237 -29.28 12.06 7.63
N LYS A 238 -30.25 12.40 6.78
CA LYS A 238 -31.55 12.98 7.17
C LYS A 238 -31.41 14.21 8.09
N SER A 239 -30.55 15.13 7.69
CA SER A 239 -30.35 16.41 8.38
C SER A 239 -31.45 17.42 8.05
N ARG A 240 -31.66 18.39 8.97
CA ARG A 240 -32.61 19.50 8.80
C ARG A 240 -31.96 20.83 8.43
N PHE A 241 -30.70 20.80 7.98
CA PHE A 241 -30.00 22.00 7.53
C PHE A 241 -30.77 22.71 6.41
N PHE A 242 -30.85 24.03 6.51
CA PHE A 242 -31.29 24.90 5.42
C PHE A 242 -30.12 25.23 4.49
N ALA A 243 -30.41 25.69 3.27
CA ALA A 243 -29.36 26.15 2.35
C ALA A 243 -28.50 27.26 2.99
N SER A 244 -29.13 28.17 3.75
CA SER A 244 -28.45 29.21 4.51
C SER A 244 -27.48 28.68 5.58
N ASP A 245 -27.76 27.52 6.17
CA ASP A 245 -26.87 26.90 7.16
C ASP A 245 -25.63 26.35 6.47
N VAL A 246 -25.79 25.71 5.30
CA VAL A 246 -24.67 25.21 4.49
C VAL A 246 -23.79 26.38 4.04
N TYR A 247 -24.37 27.48 3.53
CA TYR A 247 -23.60 28.67 3.17
C TYR A 247 -22.87 29.28 4.37
N SER A 248 -23.52 29.31 5.54
CA SER A 248 -22.88 29.80 6.77
C SER A 248 -21.74 28.89 7.23
N PHE A 249 -21.89 27.58 7.10
CA PHE A 249 -20.82 26.62 7.34
C PHE A 249 -19.64 26.82 6.37
N LEU A 250 -19.91 27.02 5.08
CA LEU A 250 -18.86 27.27 4.08
C LEU A 250 -18.10 28.56 4.37
N ARG A 251 -18.78 29.64 4.80
CA ARG A 251 -18.11 30.87 5.26
C ARG A 251 -17.24 30.64 6.48
N HIS A 252 -17.71 29.84 7.44
CA HIS A 252 -16.92 29.45 8.61
C HIS A 252 -15.67 28.65 8.22
N TRP A 253 -15.80 27.64 7.36
CA TRP A 253 -14.67 26.85 6.89
C TRP A 253 -13.67 27.71 6.11
N ARG A 254 -14.15 28.56 5.20
CA ARG A 254 -13.28 29.49 4.46
C ARG A 254 -12.52 30.43 5.39
N ALA A 255 -13.09 30.80 6.53
CA ALA A 255 -12.42 31.62 7.53
C ALA A 255 -11.36 30.85 8.37
N GLY A 256 -11.06 29.60 8.03
CA GLY A 256 -10.13 28.72 8.77
C GLY A 256 -10.81 27.88 9.86
N GLY A 257 -12.14 27.82 9.87
CA GLY A 257 -12.91 26.95 10.75
C GLY A 257 -12.85 25.48 10.34
N SER A 258 -13.01 24.57 11.30
CA SER A 258 -12.95 23.11 11.07
C SER A 258 -11.69 22.65 10.28
N PRO A 259 -10.46 23.00 10.73
CA PRO A 259 -9.23 22.86 9.93
C PRO A 259 -8.83 21.41 9.59
N ARG A 260 -9.34 20.42 10.33
CA ARG A 260 -9.06 19.00 10.08
C ARG A 260 -10.04 18.36 9.10
N LEU A 261 -11.14 19.03 8.77
CA LEU A 261 -12.22 18.46 7.96
C LEU A 261 -11.77 18.32 6.51
N THR A 262 -11.72 17.08 6.01
CA THR A 262 -11.38 16.76 4.64
C THR A 262 -12.57 16.31 3.80
N PHE A 263 -13.63 15.82 4.45
CA PHE A 263 -14.84 15.37 3.77
C PHE A 263 -16.08 15.61 4.63
N LEU A 264 -17.09 16.22 4.03
CA LEU A 264 -18.40 16.43 4.60
C LEU A 264 -19.48 15.99 3.61
N MET A 265 -20.39 15.13 4.07
CA MET A 265 -21.59 14.76 3.34
C MET A 265 -22.81 14.99 4.22
N LEU A 266 -23.76 15.76 3.71
CA LEU A 266 -25.06 15.99 4.31
C LEU A 266 -26.11 15.41 3.37
N THR A 267 -26.97 14.53 3.87
CA THR A 267 -28.20 14.15 3.18
C THR A 267 -29.36 14.83 3.89
N PHE A 268 -30.27 15.44 3.14
CA PHE A 268 -31.38 16.21 3.70
C PHE A 268 -32.63 15.34 3.90
N GLU A 269 -33.38 15.62 4.96
CA GLU A 269 -34.69 14.97 5.18
C GLU A 269 -35.71 15.37 4.11
N THR A 270 -35.60 16.59 3.58
CA THR A 270 -36.46 17.17 2.56
C THR A 270 -35.62 17.90 1.53
N ASP A 271 -36.13 17.99 0.30
CA ASP A 271 -35.45 18.65 -0.83
C ASP A 271 -34.98 20.06 -0.49
N ARG A 272 -33.80 20.42 -1.02
CA ARG A 272 -33.19 21.74 -0.88
C ARG A 272 -32.92 22.32 -2.25
N HIS A 273 -33.28 23.59 -2.40
CA HIS A 273 -32.91 24.39 -3.55
C HIS A 273 -31.77 25.32 -3.13
N PHE A 274 -30.63 25.15 -3.78
CA PHE A 274 -29.47 26.01 -3.62
C PHE A 274 -29.48 27.04 -4.74
N GLU A 275 -30.03 28.21 -4.45
CA GLU A 275 -30.06 29.35 -5.38
C GLU A 275 -28.88 30.29 -5.08
N ASN A 276 -28.44 31.03 -6.09
CA ASN A 276 -27.43 32.10 -6.02
C ASN A 276 -26.09 31.71 -5.37
N PHE A 277 -25.66 30.44 -5.48
CA PHE A 277 -24.41 29.98 -4.89
C PHE A 277 -23.17 30.71 -5.48
N GLU A 278 -23.23 31.17 -6.74
CA GLU A 278 -22.15 31.94 -7.38
C GLU A 278 -21.93 33.30 -6.69
N GLU A 279 -23.01 33.98 -6.31
CA GLU A 279 -22.98 35.25 -5.58
C GLU A 279 -22.53 35.05 -4.13
N GLU A 280 -22.92 33.93 -3.51
CA GLU A 280 -22.56 33.60 -2.12
C GLU A 280 -21.12 33.09 -1.95
N LEU A 281 -20.51 32.51 -3.00
CA LEU A 281 -19.21 31.82 -2.90
C LEU A 281 -18.01 32.55 -3.51
N GLU A 282 -18.20 33.61 -4.30
CA GLU A 282 -17.16 34.44 -4.95
C GLU A 282 -15.91 33.66 -5.44
N PHE A 283 -15.76 33.53 -6.76
CA PHE A 283 -14.75 32.75 -7.50
C PHE A 283 -14.94 31.25 -7.43
N VAL A 284 -15.47 30.72 -8.54
CA VAL A 284 -15.75 29.31 -8.73
C VAL A 284 -15.24 28.89 -10.11
N GLU A 285 -14.36 27.89 -10.14
CA GLU A 285 -14.10 27.13 -11.37
C GLU A 285 -15.14 26.02 -11.49
N GLU A 286 -15.95 26.06 -12.55
CA GLU A 286 -16.94 25.02 -12.84
C GLU A 286 -16.32 23.83 -13.58
N GLY A 287 -16.85 22.64 -13.34
CA GLY A 287 -16.66 21.49 -14.23
C GLY A 287 -15.78 20.35 -13.69
N ILE A 288 -15.49 20.34 -12.39
CA ILE A 288 -14.76 19.21 -11.78
C ILE A 288 -15.71 18.02 -11.64
N VAL A 289 -15.30 16.87 -12.17
CA VAL A 289 -15.97 15.58 -12.00
C VAL A 289 -15.18 14.77 -10.99
N GLU A 290 -15.75 14.54 -9.81
CA GLU A 290 -15.14 13.70 -8.79
C GLU A 290 -15.92 12.40 -8.58
N GLN A 291 -15.20 11.33 -8.23
CA GLN A 291 -15.80 10.06 -7.83
C GLN A 291 -15.55 9.84 -6.34
N TYR A 292 -16.59 9.57 -5.58
CA TYR A 292 -16.44 9.18 -4.18
C TYR A 292 -17.00 7.78 -3.93
N ARG A 293 -16.30 7.01 -3.11
CA ARG A 293 -16.75 5.70 -2.67
C ARG A 293 -17.42 5.80 -1.30
N LEU A 294 -18.69 5.45 -1.24
CA LEU A 294 -19.46 5.31 -0.02
C LEU A 294 -18.94 4.12 0.81
N SER A 295 -19.25 4.12 2.10
CA SER A 295 -18.84 3.08 3.06
C SER A 295 -19.39 1.69 2.70
N ASP A 296 -20.46 1.61 1.92
CA ASP A 296 -21.05 0.38 1.37
C ASP A 296 -20.37 -0.09 0.06
N GLY A 297 -19.33 0.61 -0.39
CA GLY A 297 -18.55 0.32 -1.57
C GLY A 297 -19.11 0.91 -2.87
N LYS A 298 -20.27 1.59 -2.86
CA LYS A 298 -20.83 2.26 -4.05
C LYS A 298 -20.01 3.47 -4.44
N ILE A 299 -19.76 3.62 -5.74
CA ILE A 299 -19.09 4.79 -6.31
C ILE A 299 -20.17 5.76 -6.78
N VAL A 300 -20.13 6.97 -6.27
CA VAL A 300 -20.99 8.07 -6.73
C VAL A 300 -20.13 9.04 -7.51
N GLN A 301 -20.50 9.27 -8.77
CA GLN A 301 -19.91 10.29 -9.61
C GLN A 301 -20.64 11.60 -9.37
N LEU A 302 -19.93 12.61 -8.87
CA LEU A 302 -20.43 13.97 -8.77
C LEU A 302 -19.91 14.75 -9.98
N ARG A 303 -20.82 15.14 -10.85
CA ARG A 303 -20.52 16.04 -11.98
C ARG A 303 -20.84 17.48 -11.57
N ASN A 304 -20.15 18.43 -12.17
CA ASN A 304 -20.37 19.87 -12.01
C ASN A 304 -20.13 20.36 -10.57
N GLY A 305 -18.97 20.01 -10.00
CA GLY A 305 -18.53 20.60 -8.73
C GLY A 305 -18.06 22.04 -8.88
N TYR A 306 -18.12 22.77 -7.77
CA TYR A 306 -17.65 24.13 -7.63
C TYR A 306 -16.41 24.15 -6.75
N SER A 307 -15.32 24.75 -7.23
CA SER A 307 -14.11 24.93 -6.43
C SER A 307 -14.24 26.16 -5.53
N ILE A 308 -13.91 26.02 -4.24
CA ILE A 308 -13.82 27.11 -3.26
C ILE A 308 -12.45 27.08 -2.56
N GLN A 309 -12.03 28.22 -2.03
CA GLN A 309 -10.74 28.35 -1.33
C GLN A 309 -10.91 29.02 0.04
N GLY A 310 -10.26 28.44 1.05
CA GLY A 310 -10.14 28.99 2.39
C GLY A 310 -9.02 30.02 2.50
N MET A 311 -9.06 30.84 3.56
CA MET A 311 -8.04 31.86 3.87
C MET A 311 -6.65 31.26 4.13
N ASP A 312 -6.61 30.00 4.56
CA ASP A 312 -5.40 29.21 4.76
C ASP A 312 -4.79 28.70 3.44
N GLY A 313 -5.47 28.92 2.30
CA GLY A 313 -5.04 28.47 0.99
C GLY A 313 -5.56 27.09 0.60
N VAL A 314 -6.21 26.35 1.52
CA VAL A 314 -6.78 25.03 1.22
C VAL A 314 -7.96 25.20 0.27
N LYS A 315 -8.01 24.37 -0.77
CA LYS A 315 -9.13 24.34 -1.71
C LYS A 315 -10.09 23.21 -1.36
N ALA A 316 -11.35 23.37 -1.72
CA ALA A 316 -12.35 22.34 -1.60
C ALA A 316 -13.26 22.34 -2.81
N VAL A 317 -13.72 21.16 -3.20
CA VAL A 317 -14.77 21.01 -4.20
C VAL A 317 -16.07 20.75 -3.47
N VAL A 318 -17.07 21.57 -3.79
CA VAL A 318 -18.42 21.46 -3.25
C VAL A 318 -19.40 21.07 -4.34
N HIS A 319 -20.35 20.23 -3.98
CA HIS A 319 -21.42 19.77 -4.85
C HIS A 319 -22.75 19.98 -4.14
N PHE A 320 -23.63 20.71 -4.81
CA PHE A 320 -25.00 20.95 -4.38
C PHE A 320 -25.94 20.06 -5.18
N GLN A 321 -26.66 19.17 -4.50
CA GLN A 321 -27.76 18.41 -5.08
C GLN A 321 -29.04 18.69 -4.30
N ILE A 322 -30.18 18.32 -4.89
CA ILE A 322 -31.49 18.54 -4.27
C ILE A 322 -31.60 17.79 -2.93
N HIS A 323 -31.05 16.58 -2.86
CA HIS A 323 -31.17 15.70 -1.70
C HIS A 323 -29.91 15.62 -0.85
N ASN A 324 -28.77 16.12 -1.32
CA ASN A 324 -27.52 16.07 -0.58
C ASN A 324 -26.60 17.25 -0.89
N PHE A 325 -25.67 17.49 0.02
CA PHE A 325 -24.54 18.38 -0.14
C PHE A 325 -23.27 17.60 0.15
N VAL A 326 -22.26 17.78 -0.68
CA VAL A 326 -20.94 17.16 -0.49
C VAL A 326 -19.88 18.24 -0.59
N MET A 327 -18.94 18.20 0.33
CA MET A 327 -17.72 18.99 0.31
C MET A 327 -16.55 18.07 0.53
N LYS A 328 -15.53 18.18 -0.32
CA LYS A 328 -14.27 17.48 -0.16
C LYS A 328 -13.16 18.50 -0.27
N THR A 329 -12.30 18.58 0.74
CA THR A 329 -11.10 19.40 0.60
C THR A 329 -10.21 18.74 -0.43
N VAL A 330 -9.98 19.47 -1.51
CA VAL A 330 -8.87 19.19 -2.39
C VAL A 330 -7.71 19.89 -1.73
N MET A 331 -7.01 19.17 -0.85
CA MET A 331 -5.59 19.47 -0.76
C MET A 331 -5.11 19.36 -2.21
N TYR A 332 -4.90 20.49 -2.87
CA TYR A 332 -3.85 20.56 -3.85
C TYR A 332 -2.64 20.13 -3.04
N LEU A 333 -2.32 18.83 -3.12
CA LEU A 333 -0.94 18.45 -3.23
C LEU A 333 -0.39 19.46 -4.22
N ASP A 334 0.35 20.46 -3.72
CA ASP A 334 1.26 21.22 -4.56
C ASP A 334 1.90 20.17 -5.45
N GLU A 335 1.64 20.24 -6.76
CA GLU A 335 1.80 19.13 -7.71
C GLU A 335 3.02 18.28 -7.35
N THR A 336 2.82 17.21 -6.57
CA THR A 336 3.98 16.45 -6.09
C THR A 336 4.46 15.68 -7.29
N LYS A 337 5.56 16.15 -7.89
CA LYS A 337 6.11 15.57 -9.09
C LYS A 337 6.57 14.16 -8.76
N ALA A 338 5.86 13.18 -9.32
CA ALA A 338 6.14 11.78 -9.11
C ALA A 338 6.09 11.03 -10.44
N LEU A 339 7.15 10.27 -10.71
CA LEU A 339 7.20 9.37 -11.85
C LEU A 339 6.57 8.03 -11.47
N TYR A 340 5.49 7.66 -12.16
CA TYR A 340 4.80 6.38 -11.97
C TYR A 340 5.26 5.33 -12.98
N ILE A 341 5.61 4.15 -12.48
CA ILE A 341 5.95 2.97 -13.29
C ILE A 341 4.97 1.85 -12.94
N ALA A 342 3.89 1.75 -13.71
CA ALA A 342 2.81 0.82 -13.45
C ALA A 342 2.88 -0.44 -14.34
N LYS A 343 2.45 -1.58 -13.79
CA LYS A 343 2.40 -2.86 -14.50
C LYS A 343 1.17 -2.92 -15.42
N GLY A 344 1.38 -2.71 -16.71
CA GLY A 344 0.35 -2.97 -17.74
C GLY A 344 0.07 -4.47 -17.98
N GLY A 345 -1.01 -4.77 -18.72
CA GLY A 345 -1.29 -6.12 -19.25
C GLY A 345 -2.14 -7.03 -18.36
N PHE A 346 -1.73 -8.29 -18.25
CA PHE A 346 -2.48 -9.36 -17.57
C PHE A 346 -2.49 -9.19 -16.05
N ASP A 347 -3.55 -9.68 -15.40
CA ASP A 347 -3.72 -9.54 -13.96
C ASP A 347 -2.78 -10.47 -13.19
N LEU A 348 -2.09 -9.89 -12.21
CA LEU A 348 -1.12 -10.56 -11.35
C LEU A 348 -1.35 -10.08 -9.91
N PRO A 349 -1.07 -10.91 -8.89
CA PRO A 349 -1.03 -10.45 -7.51
C PRO A 349 -0.10 -9.24 -7.35
N ILE A 350 -0.51 -8.28 -6.52
CA ILE A 350 0.17 -6.99 -6.35
C ILE A 350 1.65 -7.20 -5.99
N ASP A 351 1.93 -8.11 -5.06
CA ASP A 351 3.30 -8.39 -4.60
C ASP A 351 4.18 -8.97 -5.72
N ILE A 352 3.65 -9.92 -6.49
CA ILE A 352 4.35 -10.53 -7.61
C ILE A 352 4.63 -9.49 -8.69
N GLY A 353 3.63 -8.66 -9.00
CA GLY A 353 3.78 -7.59 -9.97
C GLY A 353 4.81 -6.53 -9.53
N CYS A 354 4.84 -6.18 -8.24
CA CYS A 354 5.85 -5.28 -7.69
C CYS A 354 7.27 -5.86 -7.81
N ILE A 355 7.45 -7.14 -7.47
CA ILE A 355 8.74 -7.84 -7.66
C ILE A 355 9.18 -7.83 -9.13
N LEU A 356 8.25 -8.07 -10.06
CA LEU A 356 8.55 -8.03 -11.50
C LEU A 356 8.94 -6.63 -11.98
N LEU A 357 8.31 -5.57 -11.47
CA LEU A 357 8.69 -4.19 -11.77
C LEU A 357 10.08 -3.84 -11.25
N ILE A 358 10.43 -4.28 -10.03
CA ILE A 358 11.77 -4.11 -9.46
C ILE A 358 12.81 -4.81 -10.34
N LEU A 359 12.55 -6.07 -10.70
CA LEU A 359 13.44 -6.84 -11.58
C LEU A 359 13.59 -6.18 -12.95
N PHE A 360 12.49 -5.68 -13.51
CA PHE A 360 12.51 -4.94 -14.77
C PHE A 360 13.43 -3.72 -14.69
N LEU A 361 13.29 -2.87 -13.67
CA LEU A 361 14.13 -1.69 -13.51
C LEU A 361 15.61 -2.06 -13.37
N VAL A 362 15.92 -3.09 -12.57
CA VAL A 362 17.29 -3.60 -12.38
C VAL A 362 17.87 -4.12 -13.68
N PHE A 363 17.11 -4.84 -14.50
CA PHE A 363 17.56 -5.30 -15.81
C PHE A 363 17.80 -4.15 -16.78
N VAL A 364 16.98 -3.10 -16.74
CA VAL A 364 17.20 -1.91 -17.57
C VAL A 364 18.50 -1.20 -17.16
N VAL A 365 18.70 -0.93 -15.88
CA VAL A 365 19.92 -0.26 -15.38
C VAL A 365 21.17 -1.08 -15.69
N THR A 366 21.12 -2.40 -15.48
CA THR A 366 22.24 -3.30 -15.79
C THR A 366 22.50 -3.40 -17.30
N SER A 367 21.46 -3.36 -18.14
CA SER A 367 21.62 -3.34 -19.60
C SER A 367 22.44 -2.14 -20.09
N CYS A 368 22.27 -0.97 -19.45
CA CYS A 368 23.04 0.24 -19.76
C CYS A 368 24.53 0.10 -19.45
N THR A 369 24.93 -0.82 -18.56
CA THR A 369 26.34 -1.08 -18.22
C THR A 369 26.99 -2.12 -19.13
N GLY A 370 26.20 -2.94 -19.82
CA GLY A 370 26.69 -4.04 -20.66
C GLY A 370 27.72 -3.61 -21.72
N PRO A 371 27.42 -2.60 -22.55
CA PRO A 371 28.37 -2.15 -23.56
C PRO A 371 29.66 -1.55 -22.98
N ALA A 372 29.58 -0.83 -21.87
CA ALA A 372 30.76 -0.29 -21.19
C ALA A 372 31.71 -1.41 -20.75
N VAL A 373 31.17 -2.49 -20.20
CA VAL A 373 31.93 -3.69 -19.82
C VAL A 373 32.59 -4.35 -21.03
N GLN A 374 31.89 -4.47 -22.16
CA GLN A 374 32.47 -5.02 -23.39
C GLN A 374 33.65 -4.18 -23.90
N TYR A 375 33.54 -2.85 -23.88
CA TYR A 375 34.64 -1.95 -24.24
C TYR A 375 35.84 -2.07 -23.30
N LEU A 376 35.59 -2.18 -21.99
CA LEU A 376 36.66 -2.40 -21.01
C LEU A 376 37.37 -3.74 -21.26
N GLN A 377 36.62 -4.81 -21.57
CA GLN A 377 37.19 -6.13 -21.89
C GLN A 377 38.04 -6.10 -23.16
N VAL A 378 37.55 -5.47 -24.22
CA VAL A 378 38.28 -5.35 -25.50
C VAL A 378 39.52 -4.47 -25.33
N THR A 379 39.40 -3.35 -24.62
CA THR A 379 40.53 -2.47 -24.32
C THR A 379 41.60 -3.19 -23.52
N HIS A 380 41.19 -3.99 -22.52
CA HIS A 380 42.08 -4.83 -21.73
C HIS A 380 42.80 -5.88 -22.58
N LEU A 381 42.09 -6.55 -23.51
CA LEU A 381 42.69 -7.51 -24.45
C LEU A 381 43.72 -6.87 -25.40
N LEU A 382 43.54 -5.60 -25.75
CA LEU A 382 44.42 -4.84 -26.62
C LEU A 382 45.63 -4.21 -25.87
N CYS A 383 45.64 -4.21 -24.54
CA CYS A 383 46.78 -3.75 -23.73
C CYS A 383 48.00 -4.69 -23.81
N SER A 384 49.15 -4.22 -23.34
CA SER A 384 50.46 -4.88 -23.45
C SER A 384 50.47 -6.29 -22.80
N PRO A 385 51.37 -7.20 -23.24
CA PRO A 385 51.42 -8.57 -22.72
C PRO A 385 51.64 -8.68 -21.20
N VAL A 386 52.23 -7.65 -20.56
CA VAL A 386 52.42 -7.58 -19.10
C VAL A 386 51.10 -7.46 -18.34
N GLN A 387 50.09 -6.81 -18.93
CA GLN A 387 48.79 -6.57 -18.30
C GLN A 387 47.79 -7.72 -18.52
N LYS A 388 48.03 -8.57 -19.54
CA LYS A 388 47.20 -9.76 -19.84
C LYS A 388 47.22 -10.81 -18.74
N THR A 389 48.21 -10.75 -17.85
CA THR A 389 48.45 -11.72 -16.77
C THR A 389 47.58 -11.47 -15.53
N HIS A 390 46.93 -10.31 -15.39
CA HIS A 390 46.03 -10.02 -14.27
C HIS A 390 44.64 -10.65 -14.49
N SER A 391 44.52 -11.95 -14.19
CA SER A 391 43.23 -12.66 -14.16
C SER A 391 42.18 -11.93 -13.29
N VAL A 392 42.64 -11.34 -12.19
CA VAL A 392 41.81 -10.57 -11.24
C VAL A 392 41.10 -9.39 -11.91
N LEU A 393 41.80 -8.61 -12.75
CA LEU A 393 41.21 -7.42 -13.39
C LEU A 393 40.13 -7.80 -14.42
N ARG A 394 40.34 -8.89 -15.16
CA ARG A 394 39.33 -9.44 -16.09
C ARG A 394 38.08 -9.88 -15.33
N THR A 395 38.25 -10.56 -14.20
CA THR A 395 37.14 -11.00 -13.33
C THR A 395 36.37 -9.82 -12.75
N ILE A 396 37.08 -8.77 -12.30
CA ILE A 396 36.45 -7.53 -11.80
C ILE A 396 35.60 -6.88 -12.90
N ILE A 397 36.14 -6.73 -14.12
CA ILE A 397 35.41 -6.13 -15.24
C ILE A 397 34.15 -6.93 -15.58
N THR A 398 34.20 -8.27 -15.56
CA THR A 398 33.02 -9.11 -15.79
C THR A 398 31.97 -9.02 -14.68
N LEU A 399 32.36 -8.68 -13.45
CA LEU A 399 31.46 -8.57 -12.31
C LEU A 399 30.83 -7.18 -12.16
N ILE A 400 31.25 -6.17 -12.94
CA ILE A 400 30.68 -4.81 -12.90
C ILE A 400 29.14 -4.80 -12.96
N PRO A 401 28.45 -5.57 -13.84
CA PRO A 401 27.00 -5.58 -13.88
C PRO A 401 26.37 -6.07 -12.57
N LEU A 402 27.00 -7.02 -11.88
CA LEU A 402 26.53 -7.51 -10.59
C LEU A 402 26.70 -6.45 -9.50
N PHE A 403 27.84 -5.75 -9.49
CA PHE A 403 28.10 -4.64 -8.57
C PHE A 403 27.16 -3.45 -8.79
N VAL A 404 26.57 -3.30 -9.97
CA VAL A 404 25.52 -2.30 -10.23
C VAL A 404 24.13 -2.86 -9.88
N ALA A 405 23.86 -4.12 -10.18
CA ALA A 405 22.57 -4.77 -9.93
C ALA A 405 22.20 -4.79 -8.44
N ILE A 406 23.11 -5.22 -7.57
CA ILE A 406 22.82 -5.41 -6.13
C ILE A 406 22.42 -4.08 -5.46
N PRO A 407 23.18 -2.97 -5.58
CA PRO A 407 22.75 -1.68 -5.05
C PRO A 407 21.45 -1.19 -5.69
N THR A 408 21.23 -1.43 -6.99
CA THR A 408 19.98 -1.03 -7.66
C THR A 408 18.77 -1.71 -7.02
N VAL A 409 18.82 -3.01 -6.74
CA VAL A 409 17.71 -3.73 -6.06
C VAL A 409 17.40 -3.09 -4.72
N ILE A 410 18.43 -2.84 -3.90
CA ILE A 410 18.27 -2.27 -2.56
C ILE A 410 17.68 -0.85 -2.64
N LEU A 411 18.19 -0.01 -3.54
CA LEU A 411 17.74 1.36 -3.67
C LEU A 411 16.32 1.47 -4.24
N VAL A 412 15.96 0.63 -5.21
CA VAL A 412 14.60 0.61 -5.77
C VAL A 412 13.60 0.11 -4.72
N PHE A 413 13.95 -0.92 -3.96
CA PHE A 413 13.07 -1.44 -2.92
C PHE A 413 12.80 -0.41 -1.82
N ASN A 414 13.82 0.33 -1.39
CA ASN A 414 13.66 1.32 -0.32
C ASN A 414 13.17 2.69 -0.82
N GLY A 415 13.43 3.02 -2.08
CA GLY A 415 13.15 4.35 -2.62
C GLY A 415 11.89 4.44 -3.48
N TYR A 416 11.55 3.40 -4.25
CA TYR A 416 10.46 3.48 -5.24
C TYR A 416 9.24 2.63 -4.91
N VAL A 417 9.31 1.76 -3.89
CA VAL A 417 8.15 0.98 -3.44
C VAL A 417 7.29 1.89 -2.56
N PRO A 418 6.03 2.18 -2.96
CA PRO A 418 5.17 3.06 -2.19
C PRO A 418 4.70 2.41 -0.90
N ASN A 419 4.53 3.22 0.15
CA ASN A 419 3.92 2.81 1.41
C ASN A 419 2.38 2.70 1.27
N GLU A 420 1.68 2.20 2.30
CA GLU A 420 0.22 1.99 2.24
C GLU A 420 -0.57 3.29 1.98
N TYR A 421 -0.12 4.42 2.53
CA TYR A 421 -0.76 5.71 2.33
C TYR A 421 -0.58 6.26 0.90
N GLU A 422 0.64 6.19 0.37
CA GLU A 422 0.97 6.54 -1.02
C GLU A 422 0.17 5.66 -1.99
N LYS A 423 -0.01 4.36 -1.67
CA LYS A 423 -0.91 3.49 -2.44
C LYS A 423 -2.35 3.99 -2.43
N GLU A 424 -2.86 4.47 -1.31
CA GLU A 424 -4.24 4.97 -1.23
C GLU A 424 -4.47 6.24 -2.04
N ILE A 425 -3.56 7.21 -1.99
CA ILE A 425 -3.67 8.45 -2.76
C ILE A 425 -3.49 8.19 -4.26
N SER A 426 -2.55 7.33 -4.63
CA SER A 426 -2.25 7.06 -6.05
C SER A 426 -3.26 6.13 -6.72
N LYS A 427 -4.19 5.49 -5.98
CA LYS A 427 -5.22 4.58 -6.55
C LYS A 427 -6.00 5.22 -7.69
N GLU A 428 -6.40 6.49 -7.53
CA GLU A 428 -7.18 7.20 -8.54
C GLU A 428 -6.36 7.47 -9.81
N MET A 429 -5.13 7.96 -9.65
CA MET A 429 -4.23 8.21 -10.78
C MET A 429 -3.87 6.92 -11.53
N ILE A 430 -3.59 5.85 -10.80
CA ILE A 430 -3.27 4.53 -11.36
C ILE A 430 -4.48 3.96 -12.10
N LEU A 431 -5.69 4.15 -11.61
CA LEU A 431 -6.92 3.76 -12.31
C LEU A 431 -7.06 4.51 -13.64
N VAL A 432 -6.82 5.82 -13.66
CA VAL A 432 -6.88 6.63 -14.89
C VAL A 432 -5.84 6.17 -15.91
N VAL A 433 -4.61 5.89 -15.46
CA VAL A 433 -3.49 5.52 -16.35
C VAL A 433 -3.61 4.07 -16.86
N THR A 434 -4.02 3.14 -16.01
CA THR A 434 -4.01 1.70 -16.33
C THR A 434 -5.38 1.13 -16.71
N GLY A 435 -6.47 1.85 -16.38
CA GLY A 435 -7.84 1.38 -16.53
C GLY A 435 -8.22 0.25 -15.56
N LYS A 436 -7.41 -0.02 -14.53
CA LYS A 436 -7.60 -1.11 -13.57
C LYS A 436 -7.39 -0.63 -12.13
N ASN A 437 -8.27 -1.07 -11.22
CA ASN A 437 -8.27 -0.63 -9.81
C ASN A 437 -7.08 -1.17 -8.99
N ASP A 438 -6.57 -2.36 -9.32
CA ASP A 438 -5.56 -3.07 -8.51
C ASP A 438 -4.34 -3.43 -9.36
N THR A 439 -3.53 -2.44 -9.73
CA THR A 439 -2.27 -2.68 -10.43
C THR A 439 -1.08 -2.37 -9.55
N SER A 440 -0.05 -3.21 -9.66
CA SER A 440 1.25 -2.94 -9.04
C SER A 440 1.92 -1.78 -9.75
N PHE A 441 2.50 -0.89 -8.96
CA PHE A 441 3.27 0.24 -9.47
C PHE A 441 4.46 0.54 -8.56
N LEU A 442 5.43 1.25 -9.13
CA LEU A 442 6.51 1.92 -8.43
C LEU A 442 6.31 3.43 -8.59
N MET A 443 6.72 4.19 -7.59
CA MET A 443 6.57 5.64 -7.54
C MET A 443 7.90 6.28 -7.17
N ALA A 444 8.41 7.18 -8.02
CA ALA A 444 9.58 8.00 -7.70
C ALA A 444 9.11 9.43 -7.47
N ALA A 445 8.81 9.76 -6.21
CA ALA A 445 8.36 11.08 -5.78
C ALA A 445 9.55 12.00 -5.46
N GLU A 446 9.45 13.29 -5.79
CA GLU A 446 10.43 14.30 -5.36
C GLU A 446 10.25 14.67 -3.88
N GLU A 447 8.99 14.69 -3.42
CA GLU A 447 8.58 15.01 -2.07
C GLU A 447 7.72 13.88 -1.50
N LYS A 448 7.88 13.63 -0.20
CA LYS A 448 7.19 12.61 0.59
C LYS A 448 6.26 13.27 1.60
N ILE A 449 5.08 12.72 1.75
CA ILE A 449 4.12 13.15 2.78
C ILE A 449 4.43 12.37 4.04
N TYR A 450 4.87 13.07 5.09
CA TYR A 450 5.30 12.40 6.33
C TYR A 450 4.16 12.23 7.34
N ASP A 451 3.14 13.09 7.31
CA ASP A 451 2.08 13.11 8.31
C ASP A 451 0.69 13.27 7.69
N ASN A 452 -0.14 12.24 7.88
CA ASN A 452 -1.53 12.14 7.46
C ASN A 452 -2.44 13.23 8.05
N SER A 453 -2.00 13.91 9.11
CA SER A 453 -2.78 14.89 9.86
C SER A 453 -2.35 16.34 9.66
N SER A 454 -1.08 16.59 9.33
CA SER A 454 -0.53 17.93 9.13
C SER A 454 -0.10 18.24 7.70
N GLY A 455 0.01 17.23 6.82
CA GLY A 455 0.34 17.43 5.41
C GLY A 455 1.77 17.95 5.18
N THR A 456 2.68 17.81 6.15
CA THR A 456 4.05 18.32 6.01
C THR A 456 4.83 17.52 4.96
N PHE A 457 5.33 18.23 3.94
CA PHE A 457 6.20 17.68 2.91
C PHE A 457 7.65 17.65 3.39
N GLU A 458 8.29 16.48 3.33
CA GLU A 458 9.74 16.33 3.43
C GLU A 458 10.27 15.70 2.14
N TYR A 459 11.48 16.04 1.73
CA TYR A 459 12.08 15.43 0.55
C TYR A 459 12.18 13.91 0.69
N ASP A 460 11.78 13.14 -0.33
CA ASP A 460 11.99 11.69 -0.34
C ASP A 460 13.48 11.40 -0.62
N ILE A 461 14.28 11.47 0.45
CA ILE A 461 15.72 11.24 0.40
C ILE A 461 16.03 9.86 -0.21
N PRO A 462 15.38 8.74 0.20
CA PRO A 462 15.57 7.44 -0.44
C PRO A 462 15.31 7.43 -1.95
N ALA A 463 14.18 7.98 -2.41
CA ALA A 463 13.83 8.03 -3.83
C ALA A 463 14.86 8.84 -4.63
N ARG A 464 15.32 9.98 -4.11
CA ARG A 464 16.34 10.83 -4.75
C ARG A 464 17.70 10.14 -4.84
N ILE A 465 18.12 9.43 -3.80
CA ILE A 465 19.35 8.64 -3.82
C ILE A 465 19.25 7.55 -4.90
N CYS A 466 18.10 6.86 -4.98
CA CYS A 466 17.84 5.86 -6.01
C CYS A 466 17.91 6.46 -7.42
N THR A 467 17.16 7.53 -7.68
CA THR A 467 17.14 8.24 -8.97
C THR A 467 18.54 8.74 -9.35
N GLY A 468 19.25 9.36 -8.40
CA GLY A 468 20.61 9.85 -8.61
C GLY A 468 21.63 8.74 -8.89
N PHE A 469 21.51 7.58 -8.24
CA PHE A 469 22.33 6.41 -8.51
C PHE A 469 22.09 5.84 -9.92
N ILE A 470 20.82 5.69 -10.31
CA ILE A 470 20.42 5.22 -11.64
C ILE A 470 21.01 6.15 -12.72
N PHE A 471 20.83 7.47 -12.56
CA PHE A 471 21.41 8.45 -13.47
C PHE A 471 22.92 8.39 -13.51
N SER A 472 23.58 8.33 -12.36
CA SER A 472 25.05 8.26 -12.29
C SER A 472 25.59 7.01 -12.99
N ALA A 473 24.99 5.84 -12.74
CA ALA A 473 25.38 4.59 -13.39
C ALA A 473 25.24 4.68 -14.92
N MET A 474 24.16 5.30 -15.39
CA MET A 474 23.90 5.44 -16.82
C MET A 474 24.79 6.50 -17.51
N PHE A 475 25.04 7.65 -16.88
CA PHE A 475 25.96 8.66 -17.42
C PHE A 475 27.41 8.16 -17.43
N LEU A 476 27.86 7.48 -16.37
CA LEU A 476 29.21 6.90 -16.33
C LEU A 476 29.38 5.82 -17.41
N SER A 477 28.37 4.99 -17.67
CA SER A 477 28.47 3.95 -18.70
C SER A 477 28.64 4.57 -20.10
N LEU A 478 27.92 5.66 -20.39
CA LEU A 478 28.09 6.42 -21.63
C LEU A 478 29.50 6.99 -21.78
N ILE A 479 30.03 7.63 -20.73
CA ILE A 479 31.40 8.18 -20.71
C ILE A 479 32.43 7.08 -20.96
N VAL A 480 32.30 5.95 -20.26
CA VAL A 480 33.22 4.80 -20.42
C VAL A 480 33.23 4.27 -21.84
N VAL A 481 32.06 4.21 -22.51
CA VAL A 481 32.01 3.79 -23.90
C VAL A 481 32.68 4.79 -24.83
N ILE A 482 32.41 6.10 -24.66
CA ILE A 482 33.03 7.15 -25.49
C ILE A 482 34.56 7.12 -25.33
N VAL A 483 35.05 7.06 -24.09
CA VAL A 483 36.49 6.98 -23.78
C VAL A 483 37.09 5.67 -24.30
N GLY A 484 36.41 4.55 -24.09
CA GLY A 484 36.82 3.23 -24.60
C GLY A 484 36.96 3.22 -26.12
N PHE A 485 35.99 3.83 -26.81
CA PHE A 485 36.02 4.00 -28.26
C PHE A 485 37.22 4.85 -28.72
N ILE A 486 37.43 6.03 -28.12
CA ILE A 486 38.56 6.91 -28.46
C ILE A 486 39.90 6.20 -28.22
N LYS A 487 40.06 5.55 -27.05
CA LYS A 487 41.28 4.82 -26.69
C LYS A 487 41.56 3.67 -27.65
N MET A 488 40.52 2.96 -28.08
CA MET A 488 40.64 1.91 -29.09
C MET A 488 41.11 2.50 -30.43
N GLN A 489 40.51 3.59 -30.92
CA GLN A 489 40.92 4.25 -32.17
C GLN A 489 42.39 4.71 -32.13
N ILE A 490 42.84 5.29 -31.02
CA ILE A 490 44.24 5.72 -30.82
C ILE A 490 45.19 4.51 -30.82
N THR A 491 44.85 3.46 -30.09
CA THR A 491 45.68 2.25 -29.98
C THR A 491 45.83 1.56 -31.35
N MET A 492 44.78 1.60 -32.17
CA MET A 492 44.78 1.05 -33.52
C MET A 492 45.64 1.87 -34.49
N LYS A 493 45.70 3.19 -34.35
CA LYS A 493 46.61 4.05 -35.13
C LYS A 493 48.09 3.78 -34.81
N LYS A 494 48.41 3.32 -33.60
CA LYS A 494 49.78 3.04 -33.14
C LYS A 494 50.30 1.63 -33.51
N LYS A 495 49.43 0.63 -33.68
CA LYS A 495 49.81 -0.80 -33.90
C LYS A 495 49.77 -1.20 -35.40
N THR A 496 50.30 -0.37 -36.28
CA THR A 496 50.37 -0.60 -37.74
C THR A 496 51.27 -1.80 -38.10
N SER A 497 50.74 -3.02 -38.02
CA SER A 497 51.23 -4.17 -38.79
C SER A 497 50.20 -4.56 -39.85
N ILE A 498 50.68 -4.70 -41.09
CA ILE A 498 49.88 -4.77 -42.32
C ILE A 498 49.08 -6.09 -42.43
N SER A 499 49.47 -7.14 -41.71
CA SER A 499 48.93 -8.50 -41.87
C SER A 499 47.57 -8.77 -41.20
N ASN A 500 47.14 -7.99 -40.19
CA ASN A 500 45.86 -8.23 -39.47
C ASN A 500 44.83 -7.10 -39.61
N GLN A 501 45.10 -6.09 -40.43
CA GLN A 501 44.33 -4.84 -40.45
C GLN A 501 42.85 -5.03 -40.85
N LYS A 502 42.54 -5.98 -41.75
CA LYS A 502 41.18 -6.20 -42.27
C LYS A 502 40.26 -6.88 -41.25
N SER A 503 40.72 -7.95 -40.62
CA SER A 503 39.98 -8.66 -39.55
C SER A 503 39.83 -7.79 -38.30
N GLN A 504 40.85 -6.99 -37.97
CA GLN A 504 40.83 -6.06 -36.82
C GLN A 504 39.86 -4.88 -37.05
N LYS A 505 39.82 -4.32 -38.27
CA LYS A 505 38.83 -3.29 -38.66
C LYS A 505 37.40 -3.83 -38.65
N GLN A 506 37.20 -5.08 -39.09
CA GLN A 506 35.89 -5.73 -39.03
C GLN A 506 35.43 -5.98 -37.59
N LEU A 507 36.33 -6.42 -36.70
CA LEU A 507 36.01 -6.60 -35.28
C LEU A 507 35.63 -5.27 -34.60
N ASN A 508 36.37 -4.19 -34.88
CA ASN A 508 36.05 -2.86 -34.36
C ASN A 508 34.71 -2.32 -34.89
N LEU A 509 34.44 -2.52 -36.19
CA LEU A 509 33.17 -2.12 -36.78
C LEU A 509 32.00 -2.90 -36.15
N LEU A 510 32.18 -4.21 -35.92
CA LEU A 510 31.18 -5.04 -35.25
C LEU A 510 30.91 -4.57 -33.82
N LEU A 511 31.96 -4.38 -33.01
CA LEU A 511 31.82 -3.88 -31.64
C LEU A 511 31.18 -2.49 -31.59
N PHE A 512 31.49 -1.63 -32.56
CA PHE A 512 30.88 -0.32 -32.68
C PHE A 512 29.39 -0.41 -33.03
N VAL A 513 29.02 -1.24 -34.01
CA VAL A 513 27.63 -1.43 -34.44
C VAL A 513 26.79 -2.07 -33.33
N GLN A 514 27.34 -3.06 -32.62
CA GLN A 514 26.70 -3.71 -31.46
C GLN A 514 26.47 -2.76 -30.29
N PHE A 515 27.22 -1.66 -30.20
CA PHE A 515 27.00 -0.63 -29.19
C PHE A 515 26.02 0.44 -29.67
N ILE A 516 26.32 1.05 -30.82
CA ILE A 516 25.59 2.24 -31.27
C ILE A 516 24.13 1.92 -31.57
N PHE A 517 23.86 0.69 -31.99
CA PHE A 517 22.51 0.26 -32.32
C PHE A 517 21.62 0.19 -31.07
N PRO A 518 21.88 -0.63 -30.03
CA PRO A 518 21.12 -0.58 -28.78
C PRO A 518 21.14 0.79 -28.10
N PHE A 519 22.24 1.53 -28.21
CA PHE A 519 22.32 2.88 -27.66
C PHE A 519 21.30 3.83 -28.26
N ILE A 520 21.23 3.91 -29.59
CA ILE A 520 20.28 4.79 -30.28
C ILE A 520 18.86 4.28 -30.12
N THR A 521 18.65 2.97 -30.26
CA THR A 521 17.29 2.41 -30.35
C THR A 521 16.65 2.09 -29.01
N ILE A 522 17.40 2.07 -27.90
CA ILE A 522 16.87 1.65 -26.60
C ILE A 522 17.28 2.62 -25.50
N HIS A 523 18.59 2.88 -25.38
CA HIS A 523 19.07 3.72 -24.29
C HIS A 523 18.60 5.17 -24.45
N ILE A 524 18.71 5.79 -25.63
CA ILE A 524 18.17 7.15 -25.88
C ILE A 524 16.67 7.26 -25.55
N PRO A 525 15.78 6.42 -26.10
CA PRO A 525 14.37 6.39 -25.72
C PRO A 525 14.13 6.28 -24.21
N PHE A 526 14.88 5.40 -23.55
CA PHE A 526 14.77 5.22 -22.10
C PHE A 526 15.26 6.46 -21.33
N TYR A 527 16.38 7.07 -21.74
CA TYR A 527 16.88 8.32 -21.17
C TYR A 527 15.83 9.42 -21.26
N VAL A 528 15.24 9.59 -22.44
CA VAL A 528 14.19 10.59 -22.69
C VAL A 528 12.98 10.33 -21.80
N ALA A 529 12.50 9.09 -21.74
CA ALA A 529 11.29 8.75 -20.99
C ALA A 529 11.46 8.76 -19.46
N PHE A 530 12.69 8.65 -18.94
CA PHE A 530 12.95 8.65 -17.49
C PHE A 530 13.48 9.99 -16.98
N ILE A 531 14.24 10.76 -17.78
CA ILE A 531 14.82 12.05 -17.38
C ILE A 531 13.82 13.19 -17.61
N LEU A 532 13.14 13.23 -18.75
CA LEU A 532 12.30 14.36 -19.13
C LEU A 532 11.04 14.56 -18.26
N PRO A 533 10.45 13.53 -17.64
CA PRO A 533 9.38 13.76 -16.65
C PRO A 533 9.82 14.65 -15.48
N PHE A 534 11.10 14.64 -15.09
CA PHE A 534 11.63 15.56 -14.08
C PHE A 534 11.79 17.01 -14.57
N ALA A 535 11.63 17.25 -15.86
CA ALA A 535 11.66 18.57 -16.50
C ALA A 535 10.29 18.98 -17.06
N ASP A 536 9.20 18.34 -16.60
CA ASP A 536 7.82 18.56 -17.04
C ASP A 536 7.58 18.30 -18.54
N ILE A 537 8.38 17.42 -19.15
CA ILE A 537 8.25 17.06 -20.55
C ILE A 537 7.90 15.56 -20.65
N GLU A 538 6.66 15.26 -21.03
CA GLU A 538 6.18 13.89 -21.18
C GLU A 538 5.96 13.48 -22.64
N PHE A 539 6.44 12.28 -22.98
CA PHE A 539 6.20 11.64 -24.28
C PHE A 539 5.42 10.34 -24.11
N SER A 540 4.09 10.43 -23.97
CA SER A 540 3.19 9.28 -23.73
C SER A 540 3.31 8.16 -24.77
N ASN A 541 3.50 8.51 -26.04
CA ASN A 541 3.69 7.55 -27.13
C ASN A 541 5.04 6.81 -27.05
N LEU A 542 6.06 7.43 -26.46
CA LEU A 542 7.37 6.81 -26.26
C LEU A 542 7.37 5.87 -25.06
N SER A 543 6.84 6.33 -23.92
CA SER A 543 6.81 5.56 -22.66
C SER A 543 6.03 4.25 -22.81
N SER A 544 4.85 4.31 -23.43
CA SER A 544 4.00 3.14 -23.72
C SER A 544 4.67 2.11 -24.64
N LYS A 545 5.62 2.53 -25.47
CA LYS A 545 6.32 1.66 -26.42
C LYS A 545 7.65 1.09 -25.91
N LEU A 546 8.20 1.63 -24.82
CA LEU A 546 9.49 1.22 -24.28
C LEU A 546 9.65 -0.30 -24.09
N PRO A 547 8.70 -1.03 -23.46
CA PRO A 547 8.88 -2.46 -23.24
C PRO A 547 9.09 -3.25 -24.54
N TYR A 548 8.38 -2.87 -25.62
CA TYR A 548 8.56 -3.48 -26.94
C TYR A 548 9.94 -3.17 -27.52
N MET A 549 10.50 -1.99 -27.23
CA MET A 549 11.85 -1.60 -27.65
C MET A 549 12.94 -2.39 -26.89
N PHE A 550 12.68 -2.87 -25.68
CA PHE A 550 13.64 -3.74 -24.97
C PHE A 550 13.60 -5.20 -25.44
N ALA A 551 12.44 -5.71 -25.88
CA ALA A 551 12.22 -7.13 -26.15
C ALA A 551 13.11 -7.74 -27.27
N TRP A 552 13.48 -6.96 -28.28
CA TRP A 552 14.24 -7.41 -29.45
C TRP A 552 15.76 -7.21 -29.32
N CYS A 553 16.23 -6.48 -28.31
CA CYS A 553 17.66 -6.22 -28.12
C CYS A 553 18.51 -7.49 -27.99
N PRO A 554 18.09 -8.51 -27.20
CA PRO A 554 18.89 -9.73 -27.04
C PRO A 554 19.02 -10.51 -28.36
N ALA A 555 18.03 -10.42 -29.25
CA ALA A 555 18.03 -11.10 -30.54
C ALA A 555 18.94 -10.41 -31.57
N ILE A 556 19.09 -9.09 -31.52
CA ILE A 556 19.86 -8.35 -32.51
C ILE A 556 21.36 -8.50 -32.37
N ASN A 557 21.87 -8.57 -31.15
CA ASN A 557 23.30 -8.68 -30.92
C ASN A 557 23.92 -9.90 -31.65
N PRO A 558 23.34 -11.12 -31.55
CA PRO A 558 23.75 -12.27 -32.37
C PRO A 558 23.54 -12.08 -33.87
N MET A 559 22.43 -11.47 -34.30
CA MET A 559 22.14 -11.25 -35.72
C MET A 559 23.19 -10.34 -36.38
N LEU A 560 23.62 -9.29 -35.69
CA LEU A 560 24.70 -8.41 -36.16
C LEU A 560 26.02 -9.18 -36.35
N VAL A 561 26.37 -10.08 -35.42
CA VAL A 561 27.55 -10.95 -35.55
C VAL A 561 27.46 -11.82 -36.79
N ILE A 562 26.32 -12.50 -36.98
CA ILE A 562 26.10 -13.41 -38.11
C ILE A 562 26.16 -12.64 -39.44
N CYS A 563 25.59 -11.43 -39.49
CA CYS A 563 25.60 -10.60 -40.71
C CYS A 563 26.99 -10.05 -41.06
N MET A 564 27.76 -9.59 -40.05
CA MET A 564 29.02 -8.88 -40.27
C MET A 564 30.25 -9.79 -40.36
N ILE A 565 30.24 -10.97 -39.72
CA ILE A 565 31.35 -11.92 -39.77
C ILE A 565 31.10 -12.96 -40.87
N LYS A 566 31.79 -12.77 -42.01
CA LYS A 566 31.68 -13.63 -43.19
C LYS A 566 31.90 -15.12 -42.87
N SER A 567 32.89 -15.47 -42.04
CA SER A 567 33.18 -16.88 -41.71
C SER A 567 32.09 -17.57 -40.90
N ILE A 568 31.42 -16.84 -40.00
CA ILE A 568 30.30 -17.35 -39.22
C ILE A 568 29.09 -17.51 -40.13
N ARG A 569 28.79 -16.49 -40.95
CA ARG A 569 27.72 -16.52 -41.94
C ARG A 569 27.83 -17.69 -42.90
N ASP A 570 29.02 -17.90 -43.46
CA ASP A 570 29.27 -18.94 -44.47
C ASP A 570 29.19 -20.35 -43.86
N LYS A 571 29.60 -20.52 -42.58
CA LYS A 571 29.43 -21.76 -41.81
C LYS A 571 27.98 -22.04 -41.40
N LEU A 572 27.21 -21.03 -41.00
CA LEU A 572 25.81 -21.18 -40.59
C LEU A 572 24.87 -21.41 -41.78
N LEU A 573 25.13 -20.77 -42.93
CA LEU A 573 24.27 -20.81 -44.11
C LEU A 573 24.69 -21.88 -45.14
N ASN A 574 25.64 -22.77 -44.82
CA ASN A 574 26.10 -23.87 -45.68
C ASN A 574 26.38 -23.47 -47.14
N ARG A 575 26.91 -22.25 -47.37
CA ARG A 575 27.33 -21.85 -48.73
C ARG A 575 28.64 -22.55 -49.08
N LYS A 576 28.55 -23.74 -49.68
CA LYS A 576 29.68 -24.38 -50.38
C LYS A 576 30.11 -23.49 -51.55
N GLY A 577 31.31 -22.90 -51.45
CA GLY A 577 31.89 -22.09 -52.53
C GLY A 577 33.33 -21.69 -52.26
N THR A 578 34.24 -22.53 -52.75
CA THR A 578 35.70 -22.42 -52.98
C THR A 578 36.69 -22.33 -51.79
N PRO A 579 37.79 -23.13 -51.82
CA PRO A 579 38.81 -23.15 -50.78
C PRO A 579 39.77 -21.97 -50.97
N VAL A 580 39.99 -21.20 -49.91
CA VAL A 580 41.21 -20.38 -49.80
C VAL A 580 41.98 -20.90 -48.60
N THR A 581 43.14 -21.44 -48.92
CA THR A 581 44.19 -21.95 -48.05
C THR A 581 44.60 -20.91 -47.00
N GLY A 582 44.71 -21.36 -45.75
CA GLY A 582 45.56 -20.74 -44.73
C GLY A 582 44.96 -19.57 -43.94
N THR A 583 44.17 -19.87 -42.90
CA THR A 583 44.38 -19.38 -41.52
C THR A 583 43.22 -19.86 -40.64
N THR A 584 43.52 -20.84 -39.79
CA THR A 584 42.64 -21.32 -38.72
C THR A 584 42.39 -20.21 -37.70
N LEU A 585 41.20 -19.61 -37.73
CA LEU A 585 40.67 -18.82 -36.63
C LEU A 585 39.73 -19.73 -35.82
N THR A 586 40.27 -20.19 -34.69
CA THR A 586 39.55 -20.94 -33.67
C THR A 586 38.32 -20.17 -33.20
N THR A 587 37.17 -20.83 -33.33
CA THR A 587 35.87 -20.46 -32.78
C THR A 587 36.01 -20.16 -31.29
N SER A 588 35.64 -18.94 -30.87
CA SER A 588 35.84 -18.40 -29.52
C SER A 588 34.86 -18.92 -28.47
N THR A 589 34.45 -20.19 -28.55
CA THR A 589 33.71 -20.87 -27.49
C THR A 589 34.59 -21.78 -26.62
N HIS A 590 35.90 -21.87 -26.90
CA HIS A 590 36.86 -22.66 -26.10
C HIS A 590 38.08 -21.91 -25.54
N ILE A 591 38.06 -20.57 -25.43
CA ILE A 591 39.15 -19.81 -24.76
C ILE A 591 38.98 -19.80 -23.23
N PHE A 592 38.57 -20.93 -22.64
CA PHE A 592 38.40 -21.08 -21.18
C PHE A 592 39.19 -22.24 -20.55
N HIS A 593 39.98 -23.00 -21.31
CA HIS A 593 41.00 -23.87 -20.70
C HIS A 593 42.19 -24.04 -21.64
N VAL A 594 43.33 -23.41 -21.30
CA VAL A 594 44.63 -23.91 -21.73
C VAL A 594 45.39 -24.28 -20.47
N ARG A 595 45.48 -25.59 -20.25
CA ARG A 595 46.30 -26.23 -19.23
C ARG A 595 47.75 -26.25 -19.74
N SER A 596 48.65 -25.85 -18.85
CA SER A 596 50.10 -25.99 -18.94
C SER A 596 50.54 -27.35 -19.47
N ASN A 597 51.55 -27.39 -20.34
CA ASN A 597 52.56 -28.44 -20.29
C ASN A 597 53.90 -27.90 -20.78
N THR A 598 54.79 -27.78 -19.79
CA THR A 598 56.21 -27.48 -19.87
C THR A 598 56.95 -28.64 -20.54
N GLN A 599 57.89 -28.31 -21.41
CA GLN A 599 58.94 -29.24 -21.87
C GLN A 599 59.77 -29.71 -20.67
N VAL A 600 60.08 -30.99 -20.61
CA VAL A 600 61.22 -31.54 -19.87
C VAL A 600 62.09 -32.34 -20.85
N MET A 601 63.38 -32.08 -20.75
CA MET A 601 64.53 -32.70 -21.44
C MET A 601 64.39 -34.19 -21.76
N LYS A 602 64.76 -34.56 -22.99
CA LYS A 602 66.05 -35.21 -23.28
C LYS A 602 66.45 -34.96 -24.73
#